data_AF-A0A2N3ARP7-F1
#
_entry.id   AF-A0A2N3ARP7-F1
#
_cell.length_a   1.000
_cell.length_b   1.000
_cell.length_c   1.000
_cell.angle_alpha   90.00
_cell.angle_beta   90.00
_cell.angle_gamma   90.00
#
_symmetry.space_group_name_H-M   'P 1'
#
loop_
_entity.id
_entity.type
_entity.pdbx_description
1 polymer ?
#
loop_
_entity_poly.entity_id
_entity_poly.type
_entity_poly.pdbx_seq_one_letter_code
_entity_poly.pdbx_strand_id
1 'polypeptide(L)' 'GRRATTSRSPAEAARIDRKHLLTLEPGISTRQTDEMVRNSLQLVVPQGLHATFTTDQAGWLMNFRGFIELVAARDAA' A
#
# COMPACT_ATOMS: atom_id res chain seq x y z
N GLY A 1 -46.39 -14.35 2.20
CA GLY A 1 -45.38 -14.71 1.18
C GLY A 1 -44.17 -13.82 1.35
N ARG A 2 -42.97 -14.39 1.44
CA ARG A 2 -41.71 -13.74 1.87
C ARG A 2 -41.29 -12.61 0.92
N ARG A 3 -40.83 -11.48 1.48
CA ARG A 3 -40.14 -10.39 0.78
C ARG A 3 -38.82 -10.92 0.20
N ALA A 4 -38.57 -10.69 -1.08
CA ALA A 4 -37.25 -10.80 -1.68
C ALA A 4 -36.49 -9.49 -1.42
N THR A 5 -35.67 -9.48 -0.38
CA THR A 5 -34.52 -8.57 -0.30
C THR A 5 -33.38 -9.27 -1.02
N THR A 6 -33.19 -8.97 -2.31
CA THR A 6 -31.98 -9.39 -3.01
C THR A 6 -30.80 -8.68 -2.35
N SER A 7 -30.02 -9.49 -1.64
CA SER A 7 -28.73 -9.17 -1.06
C SER A 7 -27.82 -8.58 -2.14
N ARG A 8 -27.31 -7.36 -1.91
CA ARG A 8 -26.23 -6.79 -2.71
C ARG A 8 -24.98 -7.65 -2.51
N SER A 9 -24.51 -8.30 -3.55
CA SER A 9 -23.35 -9.20 -3.51
C SER A 9 -22.07 -8.42 -3.20
N PRO A 10 -21.21 -8.87 -2.26
CA PRO A 10 -19.93 -8.22 -1.94
C PRO A 10 -18.94 -8.13 -3.12
N ALA A 11 -19.15 -8.91 -4.18
CA ALA A 11 -18.26 -9.01 -5.33
C ALA A 11 -18.17 -7.73 -6.19
N GLU A 12 -19.20 -6.87 -6.20
CA GLU A 12 -19.19 -5.61 -6.97
C GLU A 12 -18.47 -4.46 -6.23
N ALA A 13 -18.07 -4.66 -4.97
CA ALA A 13 -17.25 -3.73 -4.21
C ALA A 13 -15.81 -4.24 -4.14
N ALA A 14 -15.26 -4.67 -5.28
CA ALA A 14 -13.84 -5.03 -5.41
C ALA A 14 -12.99 -3.88 -4.87
N ARG A 15 -12.55 -4.05 -3.63
CA ARG A 15 -11.81 -3.06 -2.84
C ARG A 15 -10.63 -2.60 -3.67
N ILE A 16 -10.45 -1.30 -3.83
CA ILE A 16 -9.18 -0.79 -4.37
C ILE A 16 -8.12 -1.18 -3.37
N ASP A 17 -7.42 -2.27 -3.67
CA ASP A 17 -6.31 -2.71 -2.87
C ASP A 17 -5.16 -1.70 -3.07
N ARG A 18 -4.52 -1.29 -1.98
CA ARG A 18 -3.37 -0.37 -2.05
C ARG A 18 -2.32 -1.02 -2.95
N LYS A 19 -1.85 -0.27 -3.95
CA LYS A 19 -0.76 -0.73 -4.83
C LYS A 19 0.56 -0.57 -4.08
N HIS A 20 1.50 -1.48 -4.32
CA HIS A 20 2.83 -1.44 -3.70
C HIS A 20 3.88 -1.40 -4.81
N LEU A 21 4.82 -0.45 -4.73
CA LEU A 21 5.94 -0.31 -5.65
C LEU A 21 7.24 -0.49 -4.88
N LEU A 22 7.97 -1.57 -5.18
CA LEU A 22 9.32 -1.79 -4.68
C LEU A 22 10.32 -0.95 -5.49
N THR A 23 11.18 -0.22 -4.80
CA THR A 23 12.28 0.54 -5.44
C THR A 23 13.55 0.50 -4.60
N LEU A 24 14.70 0.63 -5.29
CA LEU A 24 16.03 0.82 -4.71
C LEU A 24 16.55 2.25 -4.92
N GLU A 25 15.72 3.14 -5.45
CA GLU A 25 16.07 4.54 -5.65
C GLU A 25 16.20 5.25 -4.30
N PRO A 26 17.36 5.88 -4.01
CA PRO A 26 17.53 6.67 -2.81
C PRO A 26 16.77 7.99 -2.93
N GLY A 27 16.07 8.40 -1.87
CA GLY A 27 15.47 9.73 -1.66
C GLY A 27 14.83 10.40 -2.87
N ILE A 28 13.50 10.37 -2.96
CA ILE A 28 12.74 11.19 -3.92
C ILE A 28 12.13 12.43 -3.25
N SER A 29 11.73 13.42 -4.05
CA SER A 29 11.15 14.67 -3.51
C SER A 29 9.85 14.41 -2.72
N THR A 30 9.56 15.27 -1.74
CA THR A 30 8.31 15.23 -0.97
C THR A 30 7.09 15.34 -1.88
N ARG A 31 7.15 16.19 -2.90
CA ARG A 31 6.12 16.30 -3.94
C ARG A 31 5.83 14.96 -4.61
N GLN A 32 6.86 14.19 -4.97
CA GLN A 32 6.66 12.87 -5.58
C GLN A 32 6.04 11.88 -4.59
N THR A 33 6.47 11.84 -3.32
CA THR A 33 5.82 10.99 -2.31
C THR A 33 4.36 11.39 -2.09
N ASP A 34 4.04 12.69 -2.10
CA ASP A 34 2.67 13.17 -1.98
C ASP A 34 1.80 12.74 -3.19
N GLU A 35 2.38 12.78 -4.39
CA GLU A 35 1.73 12.24 -5.60
C GLU A 35 1.46 10.74 -5.45
N MET A 36 2.40 9.96 -4.90
CA MET A 36 2.20 8.53 -4.67
C MET A 36 1.10 8.25 -3.62
N VAL A 37 1.09 8.99 -2.52
CA VAL A 37 0.03 8.92 -1.49
C VAL A 37 -1.35 9.19 -2.09
N ARG A 38 -1.49 10.27 -2.87
CA ARG A 38 -2.77 10.61 -3.53
C ARG A 38 -3.24 9.53 -4.50
N ASN A 39 -2.33 8.80 -5.13
CA ASN A 39 -2.62 7.71 -6.05
C ASN A 39 -2.78 6.34 -5.37
N SER A 40 -2.81 6.29 -4.02
CA SER A 40 -2.86 5.04 -3.25
C SER A 40 -1.75 4.06 -3.62
N LEU A 41 -0.57 4.59 -3.94
CA LEU A 41 0.64 3.84 -4.27
C LEU A 41 1.60 3.91 -3.08
N GLN A 42 1.78 2.78 -2.38
CA GLN A 42 2.69 2.64 -1.26
C GLN A 42 4.10 2.32 -1.77
N LEU A 43 5.10 3.13 -1.41
CA LEU A 43 6.49 2.78 -1.68
C LEU A 43 6.98 1.73 -0.69
N VAL A 44 7.60 0.70 -1.24
CA VAL A 44 8.37 -0.31 -0.51
C VAL A 44 9.84 -0.04 -0.79
N VAL A 45 10.59 0.30 0.26
CA VAL A 45 12.00 0.71 0.16
C VAL A 45 12.80 -0.08 1.20
N PRO A 46 13.99 -0.63 0.88
CA PRO A 46 14.84 -1.28 1.88
C PRO A 46 15.13 -0.37 3.07
N GLN A 47 15.13 -0.93 4.29
CA GLN A 47 15.29 -0.17 5.53
C GLN A 47 16.55 0.72 5.54
N GLY A 48 17.66 0.23 4.97
CA GLY A 48 18.91 0.99 4.89
C GLY A 48 18.84 2.25 4.02
N LEU A 49 17.88 2.34 3.11
CA LEU A 49 17.66 3.50 2.25
C LEU A 49 16.66 4.50 2.84
N HIS A 50 15.94 4.16 3.91
CA HIS A 50 14.98 5.10 4.53
C HIS A 50 15.66 6.38 5.02
N ALA A 51 16.93 6.31 5.44
CA ALA A 51 17.72 7.47 5.86
C ALA A 51 17.99 8.48 4.73
N THR A 52 17.71 8.14 3.48
CA THR A 52 17.82 9.06 2.32
C THR A 52 16.56 9.90 2.11
N PHE A 53 15.50 9.63 2.88
CA PHE A 53 14.23 10.35 2.86
C PHE A 53 14.13 11.27 4.09
N THR A 54 13.21 12.23 4.06
CA THR A 54 12.89 13.01 5.27
C THR A 54 12.23 12.12 6.32
N THR A 55 12.27 12.52 7.59
CA THR A 55 11.60 11.80 8.68
C THR A 55 10.11 11.61 8.41
N ASP A 56 9.44 12.64 7.88
CA ASP A 56 8.01 12.58 7.55
C ASP A 56 7.73 11.58 6.42
N GLN A 57 8.56 11.57 5.36
CA GLN A 57 8.45 10.60 4.29
C GLN A 57 8.71 9.18 4.79
N ALA A 58 9.78 8.98 5.57
CA ALA A 58 10.18 7.67 6.10
C ALA A 58 9.08 7.05 6.98
N GLY A 59 8.34 7.85 7.74
CA GLY A 59 7.19 7.38 8.53
C GLY A 59 6.05 6.80 7.68
N TRP A 60 5.97 7.16 6.40
CA TRP A 60 4.99 6.62 5.46
C TRP A 60 5.52 5.40 4.68
N LEU A 61 6.84 5.24 4.49
CA LEU A 61 7.42 4.15 3.71
C LEU A 61 7.16 2.77 4.33
N MET A 62 6.99 1.76 3.48
CA MET A 62 7.02 0.36 3.89
C MET A 62 8.42 -0.21 3.67
N ASN A 63 8.93 -1.02 4.59
CA ASN A 63 10.17 -1.75 4.33
C ASN A 63 9.90 -3.11 3.67
N PHE A 64 10.93 -3.68 3.06
CA PHE A 64 10.81 -4.94 2.33
C PHE A 64 10.28 -6.09 3.21
N ARG A 65 10.70 -6.16 4.48
CA ARG A 65 10.20 -7.16 5.44
C ARG A 65 8.69 -7.05 5.63
N GLY A 66 8.20 -5.85 5.94
CA GLY A 66 6.76 -5.61 6.15
C GLY A 66 5.94 -5.90 4.89
N PHE A 67 6.51 -5.71 3.70
CA PHE A 67 5.85 -6.10 2.46
C PHE A 67 5.70 -7.63 2.32
N ILE A 68 6.75 -8.41 2.63
CA ILE A 68 6.66 -9.88 2.60
C ILE A 68 5.64 -10.39 3.62
N GLU A 69 5.62 -9.83 4.83
CA GLU A 69 4.64 -10.16 5.87
C GLU A 69 3.21 -9.87 5.41
N LEU A 70 2.98 -8.73 4.76
CA LEU A 70 1.69 -8.37 4.18
C LEU A 70 1.22 -9.39 3.13
N VAL A 71 2.11 -9.78 2.21
CA VAL A 71 1.76 -10.74 1.14
C VAL A 71 1.49 -12.12 1.72
N ALA A 72 2.35 -12.60 2.63
CA ALA A 72 2.15 -13.90 3.29
C ALA A 72 0.82 -13.97 4.05
N ALA A 73 0.41 -12.88 4.72
CA ALA A 73 -0.87 -12.80 5.41
C ALA A 73 -2.08 -12.84 4.45
N ARG A 74 -1.93 -12.36 3.21
CA ARG A 74 -2.98 -12.42 2.18
C ARG A 74 -3.11 -13.81 1.58
N ASP A 75 -2.00 -14.49 1.35
CA ASP A 75 -2.00 -15.85 0.79
C ASP A 75 -2.56 -16.89 1.78
N ALA A 76 -2.51 -16.60 3.08
CA ALA A 76 -3.04 -17.46 4.13
C ALA A 76 -4.55 -17.28 4.41
N ALA A 77 -5.20 -16.29 3.79
CA ALA A 77 -6.61 -15.92 4.02
C ALA A 77 -7.53 -16.40 2.89
#